data_AF-A0A6A4FGH5-F1
#
_entry.id   AF-A0A6A4FGH5-F1
#
_cell.length_a   1.000
_cell.length_b   1.000
_cell.length_c   1.000
_cell.angle_alpha   90.00
_cell.angle_beta   90.00
_cell.angle_gamma   90.00
#
_symmetry.space_group_name_H-M   'P 1'
#
loop_
_entity.id
_entity.type
_entity.pdbx_description
1 polymer ?
#
loop_
_entity_poly.entity_id
_entity_poly.type
_entity_poly.pdbx_seq_one_letter_code
_entity_poly.pdbx_strand_id
1 'polypeptide(L)' 'MCCDSPFAWNSTSSSEAQQNRDQHNCRRCGVLVCEGCSEKFKSIPEFGINVPVRVCDRCYYEL' A
#
# COMPACT_ATOMS: atom_id res chain seq x y z
N MET A 1 -10.98 -2.22 -2.90
CA MET A 1 -10.73 -1.25 -3.99
C MET A 1 -9.94 -0.12 -3.35
N CYS A 2 -8.76 0.23 -3.87
CA CYS A 2 -7.93 1.28 -3.26
C CYS A 2 -8.61 2.65 -3.41
N CYS A 3 -8.45 3.56 -2.44
CA CYS A 3 -9.25 4.78 -2.31
C CYS A 3 -8.95 5.89 -3.34
N ASP A 4 -8.19 5.62 -4.39
CA ASP A 4 -7.72 6.58 -5.42
C ASP A 4 -7.16 7.91 -4.85
N SER A 5 -6.74 7.90 -3.58
CA SER A 5 -6.26 9.09 -2.91
C SER A 5 -5.02 9.61 -3.63
N PRO A 6 -5.03 10.84 -4.17
CA PRO A 6 -3.80 11.47 -4.61
C PRO A 6 -2.96 11.66 -3.34
N PHE A 7 -1.87 10.91 -3.21
CA PHE A 7 -1.01 10.82 -2.02
C PHE A 7 -0.32 12.13 -1.58
N ALA A 8 -0.86 13.27 -2.02
CA ALA A 8 -0.42 14.60 -1.68
C ALA A 8 -1.49 15.49 -0.99
N TRP A 9 -2.81 15.17 -0.95
CA TRP A 9 -3.80 16.20 -0.51
C TRP A 9 -5.00 15.77 0.35
N ASN A 10 -5.14 14.52 0.79
CA ASN A 10 -6.23 14.13 1.70
C ASN A 10 -5.78 13.39 2.98
N SER A 11 -4.58 13.72 3.49
CA SER A 11 -4.23 13.29 4.84
C SER A 11 -4.99 14.17 5.83
N THR A 12 -5.67 13.54 6.79
CA THR A 12 -6.32 14.22 7.93
C THR A 12 -5.31 14.90 8.87
N SER A 13 -4.01 14.77 8.58
CA SER A 13 -2.91 15.47 9.24
C SER A 13 -2.17 16.36 8.26
N SER A 14 -2.02 17.63 8.65
CA SER A 14 -1.27 18.65 7.91
C SER A 14 0.25 18.54 8.06
N SER A 15 0.75 17.62 8.88
CA SER A 15 2.19 17.47 9.09
C SER A 15 2.81 16.55 8.04
N GLU A 16 3.89 16.99 7.41
CA GLU A 16 4.69 16.20 6.45
C GLU A 16 5.16 14.87 7.06
N ALA A 17 5.44 14.84 8.36
CA ALA A 17 5.83 13.63 9.08
C ALA A 17 4.72 12.58 9.17
N GLN A 18 3.45 12.99 9.26
CA GLN A 18 2.33 12.04 9.23
C GLN A 18 2.06 11.56 7.81
N GLN A 19 2.11 12.46 6.82
CA GLN A 19 1.94 12.11 5.41
C GLN A 19 2.96 11.08 4.95
N ASN A 20 4.23 11.24 5.32
CA ASN A 20 5.27 10.25 5.00
C ASN A 20 5.07 8.91 5.72
N ARG A 21 4.45 8.89 6.90
CA ARG A 21 4.17 7.64 7.63
C ARG A 21 3.03 6.85 7.01
N ASP A 22 2.04 7.54 6.46
CA ASP A 22 0.86 6.90 5.89
C ASP A 22 1.08 6.40 4.46
N GLN A 23 2.25 6.68 3.84
CA GLN A 23 2.61 6.25 2.50
C GLN A 23 3.33 4.89 2.51
N HIS A 24 2.82 3.94 1.71
CA HIS A 24 3.43 2.62 1.56
C HIS A 24 3.47 2.15 0.12
N ASN A 25 4.53 1.43 -0.25
CA ASN A 25 4.61 0.79 -1.56
C ASN A 25 3.90 -0.56 -1.55
N CYS A 26 3.06 -0.86 -2.53
CA CYS A 26 2.63 -2.24 -2.76
C CYS A 26 3.80 -3.04 -3.33
N ARG A 27 4.19 -4.15 -2.66
CA ARG A 27 5.33 -4.97 -3.13
C ARG A 27 5.05 -5.78 -4.39
N ARG A 28 3.79 -5.85 -4.86
CA ARG A 28 3.40 -6.52 -6.10
C ARG A 28 3.36 -5.57 -7.30
N CYS A 29 2.64 -4.44 -7.19
CA CYS A 29 2.46 -3.51 -8.31
C CYS A 29 3.35 -2.24 -8.24
N GLY A 30 4.05 -2.02 -7.13
CA GLY A 30 4.94 -0.86 -6.95
C GLY A 30 4.26 0.48 -6.66
N VAL A 31 2.92 0.55 -6.72
CA VAL A 31 2.17 1.80 -6.51
C VAL A 31 2.18 2.22 -5.03
N LEU A 32 2.29 3.53 -4.77
CA LEU A 32 2.08 4.12 -3.45
C LEU A 32 0.61 3.98 -3.04
N VAL A 33 0.38 3.58 -1.80
CA VAL A 33 -0.93 3.32 -1.20
C VAL A 33 -0.94 3.78 0.25
N CYS A 34 -2.12 4.14 0.76
CA CYS A 34 -2.26 4.53 2.17
C CYS A 34 -2.25 3.30 3.07
N GLU A 35 -2.06 3.50 4.38
CA GLU A 35 -2.17 2.44 5.40
C GLU A 35 -3.47 1.63 5.22
N GLY A 36 -4.63 2.30 5.19
CA GLY A 36 -5.94 1.64 5.10
C GLY A 36 -6.18 0.83 3.80
N CYS A 37 -5.51 1.16 2.70
CA CYS A 37 -5.61 0.41 1.44
C CYS A 37 -4.57 -0.71 1.30
N SER A 38 -3.76 -0.93 2.34
CA SER A 38 -2.65 -1.86 2.32
C SER A 38 -2.41 -2.59 3.64
N GLU A 39 -3.47 -2.77 4.44
CA GLU A 39 -3.39 -3.46 5.74
C GLU A 39 -3.11 -4.97 5.62
N LYS A 40 -3.17 -5.53 4.40
CA LYS A 40 -3.00 -6.97 4.13
C LYS A 40 -1.58 -7.30 3.66
N PHE A 41 -1.16 -8.52 4.00
CA PHE A 41 0.14 -9.07 3.65
C PHE A 41 -0.03 -10.35 2.84
N LYS A 42 0.76 -10.52 1.78
CA LYS A 42 0.74 -11.70 0.89
C LYS A 42 2.18 -12.04 0.51
N SER A 43 2.52 -13.32 0.48
CA SER A 43 3.76 -13.76 -0.18
C SER A 43 3.61 -13.61 -1.69
N ILE A 44 4.71 -13.40 -2.41
CA ILE A 44 4.72 -13.22 -3.85
C ILE A 44 5.81 -14.14 -4.45
N PRO A 45 5.60 -15.47 -4.45
CA PRO A 45 6.61 -16.43 -4.90
C PRO A 45 7.04 -16.23 -6.35
N GLU A 46 6.16 -15.71 -7.21
CA GLU A 46 6.48 -15.39 -8.61
C GLU A 46 7.57 -14.31 -8.75
N PHE A 47 7.79 -13.50 -7.71
CA PHE A 47 8.89 -12.54 -7.61
C PHE A 47 9.98 -12.96 -6.62
N GLY A 48 9.99 -14.23 -6.19
CA GLY A 48 10.94 -14.76 -5.22
C GLY A 48 10.72 -14.30 -3.77
N ILE A 49 9.58 -13.69 -3.46
CA ILE A 49 9.25 -13.19 -2.12
C ILE A 49 8.43 -14.25 -1.38
N ASN A 50 9.10 -15.15 -0.67
CA ASN A 50 8.47 -16.26 0.04
C ASN A 50 7.89 -15.90 1.42
N VAL A 51 8.12 -14.67 1.88
CA VAL A 51 7.58 -14.16 3.16
C VAL A 51 6.41 -13.21 2.90
N PRO A 52 5.42 -13.13 3.80
CA PRO A 52 4.33 -12.15 3.66
C PRO A 52 4.87 -10.72 3.64
N VAL A 53 4.52 -9.96 2.60
CA VAL A 53 4.88 -8.55 2.45
C VAL A 53 3.64 -7.70 2.20
N ARG A 54 3.73 -6.41 2.54
CA ARG A 54 2.64 -5.45 2.37
C ARG A 54 2.22 -5.37 0.89
N VAL A 55 0.94 -5.58 0.64
CA VAL A 55 0.34 -5.40 -0.69
C VAL A 55 -0.90 -4.53 -0.58
N CYS A 56 -1.26 -3.82 -1.66
CA CYS A 56 -2.51 -3.08 -1.68
C CYS A 56 -3.69 -4.05 -1.79
N ASP A 57 -4.89 -3.59 -1.39
CA ASP A 57 -6.12 -4.40 -1.47
C ASP A 57 -6.34 -4.96 -2.87
N ARG A 58 -6.09 -4.16 -3.90
CA ARG A 58 -6.20 -4.61 -5.29
C ARG A 58 -5.31 -5.83 -5.55
N CYS A 59 -4.02 -5.76 -5.23
CA CYS A 59 -3.09 -6.89 -5.42
C CYS A 59 -3.33 -8.07 -4.47
N TYR A 60 -3.98 -7.83 -3.33
CA TYR A 60 -4.37 -8.88 -2.40
C TYR A 60 -5.54 -9.71 -2.95
N TYR A 61 -6.58 -9.03 -3.45
CA TYR A 61 -7.82 -9.62 -3.94
C TYR A 61 -7.81 -9.97 -5.43
N GLU A 62 -6.90 -9.41 -6.23
CA GLU A 62 -6.60 -9.93 -7.57
C GLU A 62 -6.05 -11.36 -7.44
N LEU A 63 -6.68 -12.29 -8.16
CA LEU A 63 -6.19 -13.66 -8.38
C LEU A 63 -4.97 -13.62 -9.30
#